data_AF-A0A920VL18-F1
#
_entry.id   AF-A0A920VL18-F1
#
_cell.length_a   1.000
_cell.length_b   1.000
_cell.length_c   1.000
_cell.angle_alpha   90.00
_cell.angle_beta   90.00
_cell.angle_gamma   90.00
#
_symmetry.space_group_name_H-M   'P 1'
#
loop_
_entity.id
_entity.type
_entity.pdbx_description
1 polymer ?
#
loop_
_entity_poly.entity_id
_entity_poly.type
_entity_poly.pdbx_seq_one_letter_code
_entity_poly.pdbx_strand_id
1 'polypeptide(L)' 'MRCVGIDVGGTFTDIVVYDEESGELIASKSPTRRKTLPKA' A
#
# COMPACT_ATOMS: atom_id res chain seq x y z
N MET A 1 -10.50 -15.13 -6.19
CA MET A 1 -10.03 -14.64 -4.86
C MET A 1 -9.12 -13.43 -5.08
N ARG A 2 -9.17 -12.43 -4.19
CA ARG A 2 -8.34 -11.22 -4.30
C ARG A 2 -7.43 -11.08 -3.08
N CYS A 3 -6.17 -10.75 -3.29
CA CYS A 3 -5.27 -10.40 -2.21
C CYS A 3 -4.70 -8.99 -2.43
N VAL A 4 -4.37 -8.34 -1.31
CA VAL A 4 -3.78 -7.00 -1.30
C VAL A 4 -2.46 -7.07 -0.55
N GLY A 5 -1.37 -6.74 -1.24
CA GLY A 5 -0.08 -6.47 -0.64
C GLY A 5 0.03 -4.99 -0.28
N ILE A 6 0.47 -4.70 0.93
CA ILE A 6 0.70 -3.33 1.41
C ILE A 6 2.11 -3.24 1.96
N ASP A 7 2.91 -2.31 1.44
CA ASP A 7 4.22 -1.94 1.98
C ASP A 7 4.19 -0.46 2.41
N VAL A 8 4.38 -0.22 3.70
CA VAL A 8 4.33 1.13 4.28
C VAL A 8 5.74 1.66 4.46
N GLY A 9 6.19 2.45 3.50
CA GLY A 9 7.46 3.17 3.58
C GLY A 9 7.36 4.53 4.28
N GLY A 10 8.49 5.21 4.42
CA GLY A 10 8.56 6.53 5.04
C GLY A 10 7.92 7.66 4.23
N THR A 11 8.01 7.61 2.90
CA THR A 11 7.50 8.65 2.00
C THR A 11 6.25 8.21 1.27
N PHE A 12 6.22 6.94 0.84
CA PHE A 12 5.11 6.36 0.09
C PHE A 12 4.71 5.00 0.68
N THR A 13 3.44 4.67 0.48
CA THR A 13 2.83 3.37 0.71
C THR A 13 2.53 2.77 -0.65
N ASP A 14 3.06 1.57 -0.89
CA ASP A 14 2.81 0.80 -2.10
C ASP A 14 1.64 -0.16 -1.87
N ILE A 15 0.74 -0.22 -2.85
CA ILE A 15 -0.47 -1.05 -2.82
C ILE A 15 -0.45 -1.91 -4.07
N VAL A 16 -0.48 -3.22 -3.90
CA VAL A 16 -0.55 -4.19 -5.00
C VAL A 16 -1.79 -5.04 -4.82
N VAL A 17 -2.64 -5.11 -5.84
CA VAL A 17 -3.82 -5.98 -5.87
C VAL A 17 -3.56 -7.09 -6.87
N TYR A 18 -3.74 -8.33 -6.43
CA TYR A 18 -3.79 -9.49 -7.31
C TYR A 18 -5.22 -10.04 -7.34
N ASP A 19 -5.77 -10.17 -8.54
CA ASP A 19 -7.03 -10.86 -8.78
C ASP A 19 -6.75 -12.22 -9.42
N GLU A 20 -7.00 -13.29 -8.68
CA GLU A 20 -6.72 -14.66 -9.11
C GLU A 20 -7.65 -15.12 -10.24
N GLU A 21 -8.86 -14.55 -10.36
CA GLU A 21 -9.82 -14.95 -11.40
C GLU A 21 -9.41 -14.42 -12.77
N SER A 22 -8.90 -13.20 -12.84
CA SER A 22 -8.43 -12.58 -14.08
C SER A 22 -6.93 -12.75 -14.32
N GLY A 23 -6.14 -13.04 -13.27
CA GLY A 23 -4.69 -13.01 -13.30
C GLY A 23 -4.09 -11.60 -13.32
N GLU A 24 -4.89 -10.56 -13.09
CA GLU A 24 -4.46 -9.17 -13.17
C GLU A 24 -3.66 -8.73 -11.93
N LEU A 25 -2.65 -7.89 -12.16
CA LEU A 25 -1.90 -7.18 -11.12
C LEU A 25 -2.06 -5.67 -11.30
N ILE A 26 -2.61 -5.02 -10.28
CA ILE A 26 -2.75 -3.55 -10.23
C ILE A 26 -1.80 -3.02 -9.16
N ALA A 27 -0.93 -2.10 -9.53
CA ALA A 27 -0.01 -1.43 -8.62
C ALA A 27 -0.34 0.06 -8.51
N SER A 28 -0.38 0.57 -7.28
CA SER A 28 -0.57 1.99 -6.98
C SER A 28 0.34 2.45 -5.86
N LYS A 29 0.66 3.75 -5.87
CA LYS A 29 1.55 4.40 -4.91
C LYS A 29 0.87 5.61 -4.31
N SER A 30 0.83 5.69 -2.99
CA SER A 30 0.20 6.79 -2.25
C SER A 30 1.19 7.43 -1.28
N PRO A 31 1.21 8.76 -1.08
CA PRO A 31 2.02 9.38 -0.04
C PRO A 31 1.69 8.81 1.36
N THR A 32 2.71 8.40 2.12
CA THR A 32 2.50 7.91 3.49
C THR A 32 2.21 9.08 4.43
N ARG A 33 1.11 9.00 5.17
CA ARG A 33 0.80 9.98 6.21
C ARG A 33 1.30 9.50 7.57
N ARG A 34 2.46 10.00 7.98
CA ARG A 34 2.98 9.76 9.34
C ARG A 34 2.27 10.66 10.34
N LYS A 35 1.83 10.08 11.45
CA LYS A 35 1.41 10.84 12.63
C LYS A 35 2.61 10.94 13.56
N THR A 36 3.27 12.09 13.59
CA THR A 36 4.29 12.37 14.60
C THR A 36 3.58 12.81 15.87
N LEU A 37 3.78 12.10 16.97
CA LEU A 37 3.38 12.62 18.28
C LEU A 37 4.30 13.80 18.65
N PRO A 38 3.78 14.87 19.27
CA PRO A 38 4.64 15.91 19.81
C PRO A 38 5.63 15.28 20.79
N LYS A 39 6.92 15.58 20.64
CA LYS A 39 7.93 15.20 21.63
C LYS A 39 7.66 16.02 22.89
N ALA A 40 7.41 15.33 24.00
CA ALA A 40 7.28 15.91 25.34
C ALA A 40 8.61 16.51 25.80
#